data_AF-A0A1F9IS28-F1
#
_entry.id   AF-A0A1F9IS28-F1
#
_cell.length_a   1.000
_cell.length_b   1.000
_cell.length_c   1.000
_cell.angle_alpha   90.00
_cell.angle_beta   90.00
_cell.angle_gamma   90.00
#
_symmetry.space_group_name_H-M   'P 1'
#
loop_
_entity.id
_entity.type
_entity.pdbx_description
1 polymer ?
#
loop_
_entity_poly.entity_id
_entity_poly.type
_entity_poly.pdbx_seq_one_letter_code
_entity_poly.pdbx_strand_id
1 'polypeptide(L)'
;MTVIEEIRGMVERGSQSAGTRGFPTANIRADLPVGFYVGMTQYGPAFVVSDQFHKGMIEVHIFDFEQDIYGQELVVKKVTQFPTDLLCLILQRILRAEGKDVFFIPKNQPV
;
A
#
# COMPACT_ATOMS: atom_id res chain seq x y z
N MET A 1 -10.96 10.16 13.34
CA MET A 1 -10.03 9.81 12.25
C MET A 1 -8.64 9.82 12.86
N THR A 2 -7.96 8.68 12.90
CA THR A 2 -6.61 8.60 13.44
C THR A 2 -5.63 9.06 12.37
N VAL A 3 -4.78 10.03 12.71
CA VAL A 3 -3.66 10.46 11.89
C VAL A 3 -2.40 9.99 12.60
N ILE A 4 -1.56 9.26 11.87
CA ILE A 4 -0.25 8.84 12.31
C ILE A 4 0.75 9.75 11.59
N GLU A 5 1.53 10.50 12.35
CA GLU A 5 2.43 11.52 11.79
C GLU A 5 3.44 10.92 10.81
N GLU A 6 4.03 9.78 11.17
CA GLU A 6 5.07 9.13 10.39
C GLU A 6 5.16 7.62 10.68
N ILE A 7 5.41 6.85 9.62
CA ILE A 7 5.98 5.49 9.71
C ILE A 7 7.24 5.43 8.85
N ARG A 8 8.18 4.56 9.21
CA ARG A 8 9.43 4.36 8.47
C ARG A 8 9.90 2.92 8.55
N GLY A 9 10.63 2.48 7.54
CA GLY A 9 11.30 1.20 7.55
C GLY A 9 12.15 0.98 6.30
N MET A 10 13.02 -0.03 6.36
CA MET A 10 13.84 -0.43 5.21
C MET A 10 12.96 -1.17 4.21
N VAL A 11 13.12 -0.86 2.92
CA VAL A 11 12.36 -1.53 1.85
C VAL A 11 12.90 -2.95 1.64
N GLU A 12 12.03 -3.93 1.87
CA GLU A 12 12.30 -5.36 1.77
C GLU A 12 11.68 -5.96 0.51
N ARG A 13 12.33 -6.99 -0.04
CA ARG A 13 11.74 -7.79 -1.12
C ARG A 13 10.62 -8.65 -0.54
N GLY A 14 9.41 -8.51 -1.08
CA GLY A 14 8.32 -9.45 -0.84
C GLY A 14 8.51 -10.78 -1.56
N SER A 15 7.59 -11.72 -1.38
CA SER A 15 7.62 -13.05 -2.00
C SER A 15 7.41 -13.05 -3.52
N GLN A 16 7.16 -11.87 -4.14
CA GLN A 16 6.86 -11.68 -5.56
C GLN A 16 5.68 -12.55 -6.10
N SER A 17 4.90 -13.17 -5.21
CA SER A 17 3.87 -14.14 -5.57
C SER A 17 2.61 -13.48 -6.15
N ALA A 18 2.38 -12.22 -5.80
CA ALA A 18 1.44 -11.38 -6.50
C ALA A 18 2.16 -10.78 -7.71
N GLY A 19 2.02 -11.43 -8.87
CA GLY A 19 2.28 -10.80 -10.16
C GLY A 19 1.27 -9.69 -10.43
N THR A 20 1.25 -8.63 -9.62
CA THR A 20 0.48 -7.41 -9.90
C THR A 20 1.23 -6.65 -10.98
N ARG A 21 1.14 -7.16 -12.21
CA ARG A 21 1.55 -6.48 -13.45
C ARG A 21 0.81 -5.14 -13.49
N GLY A 22 1.42 -4.10 -12.92
CA GLY A 22 0.87 -2.75 -12.86
C GLY A 22 0.57 -2.14 -11.48
N PHE A 23 0.85 -2.81 -10.34
CA PHE A 23 0.76 -2.21 -8.99
C PHE A 23 1.95 -2.65 -8.12
N PRO A 24 3.15 -2.06 -8.32
CA PRO A 24 4.32 -2.36 -7.50
C PRO A 24 4.14 -1.82 -6.07
N THR A 25 4.51 -2.62 -5.06
CA THR A 25 4.52 -2.20 -3.66
C THR A 25 5.91 -2.33 -3.06
N ALA A 26 6.31 -1.33 -2.26
CA ALA A 26 7.48 -1.36 -1.40
C ALA A 26 7.06 -1.89 -0.03
N ASN A 27 7.70 -2.96 0.45
CA ASN A 27 7.36 -3.54 1.74
C ASN A 27 8.29 -3.00 2.82
N ILE A 28 7.74 -2.53 3.94
CA ILE A 28 8.51 -2.08 5.10
C ILE A 28 7.99 -2.70 6.38
N ARG A 29 8.84 -2.81 7.40
CA ARG A 29 8.39 -3.17 8.76
C ARG A 29 8.07 -1.93 9.58
N ALA A 30 6.83 -1.83 10.06
CA ALA A 30 6.39 -0.75 10.97
C ALA A 30 5.18 -1.19 11.81
N ASP A 31 4.95 -0.49 12.93
CA ASP A 31 3.75 -0.67 13.74
C ASP A 31 2.63 0.24 13.22
N LEU A 32 1.64 -0.35 12.56
CA LEU A 32 0.49 0.33 11.98
C LEU A 32 -0.74 -0.57 12.18
N PRO A 33 -1.85 -0.08 12.76
CA PRO A 33 -3.06 -0.88 12.88
C PRO A 33 -3.52 -1.43 11.53
N VAL A 34 -4.20 -2.58 11.56
CA VAL A 34 -4.73 -3.20 10.34
C VAL A 34 -5.69 -2.25 9.64
N GLY A 35 -5.48 -2.05 8.34
CA GLY A 35 -6.31 -1.18 7.54
C GLY A 35 -5.63 -0.65 6.29
N PHE A 36 -6.36 0.25 5.64
CA PHE A 36 -5.91 0.97 4.45
C PHE A 36 -5.68 2.43 4.81
N TYR A 37 -4.62 3.00 4.26
CA TYR A 37 -4.21 4.36 4.57
C TYR A 37 -3.71 5.06 3.31
N VAL A 38 -3.68 6.39 3.37
CA VAL A 38 -3.00 7.25 2.42
C VAL A 38 -1.93 8.05 3.15
N GLY A 39 -0.83 8.35 2.48
CA GLY A 39 0.26 9.12 3.04
C GLY A 39 1.14 9.77 1.97
N MET A 40 2.19 10.45 2.43
CA MET A 40 3.17 11.11 1.56
C MET A 40 4.55 10.55 1.83
N THR A 41 5.22 10.04 0.80
CA THR A 41 6.60 9.57 0.87
C THR A 41 7.58 10.62 0.38
N GLN A 42 8.89 10.37 0.52
CA GLN A 42 9.90 11.20 -0.13
C GLN A 42 9.87 11.14 -1.68
N TYR A 43 9.14 10.19 -2.26
CA TYR A 43 9.03 10.00 -3.70
C TYR A 43 7.68 10.44 -4.29
N GLY A 44 6.67 10.69 -3.44
CA GLY A 44 5.33 11.05 -3.88
C GLY A 44 4.21 10.52 -2.98
N PRO A 45 2.95 10.79 -3.36
CA PRO A 45 1.80 10.26 -2.64
C PRO A 45 1.79 8.74 -2.68
N ALA A 46 1.28 8.13 -1.62
CA ALA A 46 1.26 6.68 -1.51
C ALA A 46 -0.03 6.15 -0.89
N PHE A 47 -0.38 4.95 -1.35
CA PHE A 47 -1.36 4.08 -0.74
C PHE A 47 -0.64 3.06 0.15
N VAL A 48 -1.19 2.80 1.34
CA VAL A 48 -0.52 2.02 2.38
C VAL A 48 -1.48 0.94 2.90
N VAL A 49 -1.00 -0.30 2.99
CA VAL A 49 -1.77 -1.46 3.44
C VAL A 49 -1.07 -2.10 4.64
N SER A 50 -1.80 -2.21 5.75
CA SER A 50 -1.42 -3.03 6.90
C SER A 50 -2.39 -4.20 6.98
N ASP A 51 -1.92 -5.44 6.80
CA ASP A 51 -2.74 -6.64 6.86
C ASP A 51 -2.50 -7.46 8.14
N GLN A 52 -3.44 -8.36 8.43
CA GLN A 52 -3.38 -9.24 9.62
C GLN A 52 -2.49 -10.49 9.42
N PHE A 53 -2.18 -10.83 8.16
CA PHE A 53 -1.51 -12.07 7.79
C PHE A 53 0.02 -11.95 7.87
N HIS A 54 0.53 -10.76 7.62
CA HIS A 54 1.94 -10.39 7.67
C HIS A 54 2.15 -9.35 8.75
N LYS A 55 1.92 -9.74 10.02
CA LYS A 55 2.00 -8.83 11.17
C LYS A 55 3.28 -7.96 11.13
N GLY A 56 3.06 -6.65 11.06
CA GLY A 56 4.13 -5.64 11.02
C GLY A 56 4.75 -5.39 9.65
N MET A 57 4.34 -6.11 8.59
CA MET A 57 4.71 -5.82 7.22
C MET A 57 3.67 -4.88 6.60
N ILE A 58 4.15 -3.76 6.09
CA ILE A 58 3.34 -2.71 5.48
C ILE A 58 3.69 -2.64 3.99
N GLU A 59 2.67 -2.78 3.14
CA GLU A 59 2.84 -2.63 1.69
C GLU A 59 2.52 -1.19 1.29
N VAL A 60 3.48 -0.53 0.64
CA VAL A 60 3.38 0.88 0.23
C VAL A 60 3.42 0.98 -1.29
N HIS A 61 2.32 1.37 -1.91
CA HIS A 61 2.26 1.69 -3.33
C HIS A 61 2.47 3.19 -3.52
N ILE A 62 3.55 3.59 -4.18
CA ILE A 62 3.84 4.98 -4.52
C ILE A 62 3.30 5.25 -5.92
N PHE A 63 2.46 6.28 -6.08
CA PHE A 63 1.87 6.61 -7.37
C PHE A 63 2.92 7.17 -8.33
N ASP A 64 2.81 6.81 -9.62
CA ASP A 64 3.68 7.26 -10.71
C ASP A 64 5.19 7.10 -10.42
N PHE A 65 5.55 5.98 -9.78
CA PHE A 65 6.92 5.71 -9.31
C PHE A 65 7.51 4.43 -9.93
N GLU A 66 8.67 4.55 -10.59
CA GLU A 66 9.30 3.46 -11.36
C GLU A 66 10.75 3.11 -10.93
N GLN A 67 11.22 3.60 -9.77
CA GLN A 67 12.60 3.37 -9.34
C GLN A 67 12.73 2.12 -8.44
N ASP A 68 13.87 1.42 -8.52
CA ASP A 68 14.23 0.36 -7.57
C ASP A 68 14.80 1.00 -6.29
N ILE A 69 14.07 0.80 -5.17
CA ILE A 69 14.42 1.33 -3.85
C ILE A 69 14.68 0.24 -2.81
N TYR A 70 14.91 -1.01 -3.22
CA TYR A 70 15.22 -2.09 -2.26
C TYR A 70 16.45 -1.74 -1.41
N GLY A 71 16.36 -1.99 -0.11
CA GLY A 71 17.42 -1.68 0.85
C GLY A 71 17.57 -0.19 1.17
N GLN A 72 16.67 0.67 0.70
CA GLN A 72 16.62 2.09 1.10
C GLN A 72 15.59 2.27 2.23
N GLU A 73 15.76 3.31 3.05
CA GLU A 73 14.75 3.71 4.05
C GLU A 73 13.59 4.42 3.34
N LEU A 74 12.37 3.96 3.57
CA LEU A 74 11.15 4.62 3.12
C LEU A 74 10.47 5.28 4.32
N VAL A 75 10.12 6.55 4.16
CA VAL A 75 9.39 7.34 5.17
C VAL A 75 8.03 7.68 4.60
N VAL A 76 6.95 7.43 5.36
CA VAL A 76 5.60 7.82 4.98
C VAL A 76 5.03 8.75 6.05
N LYS A 77 4.70 9.98 5.65
CA LYS A 77 4.17 11.04 6.52
C LYS A 77 2.68 11.21 6.35
N LYS A 78 2.03 11.77 7.38
CA LYS A 78 0.60 12.11 7.41
C LYS A 78 -0.29 10.89 7.07
N VAL A 79 0.06 9.75 7.64
CA VAL A 79 -0.61 8.47 7.39
C VAL A 79 -2.02 8.55 7.96
N THR A 80 -3.00 8.60 7.07
CA THR A 80 -4.41 8.82 7.41
C THR A 80 -5.22 7.60 7.01
N GLN A 81 -6.01 7.06 7.95
CA GLN A 81 -6.83 5.90 7.67
C GLN A 81 -7.87 6.22 6.59
N PHE A 82 -7.96 5.35 5.59
CA PHE A 82 -8.85 5.47 4.46
C PHE A 82 -9.96 4.42 4.57
N PRO A 83 -11.25 4.79 4.49
CA PRO A 83 -12.35 3.84 4.58
C PRO A 83 -12.30 2.79 3.46
N THR A 84 -12.38 1.51 3.81
CA THR A 84 -12.30 0.38 2.87
C THR A 84 -13.30 0.48 1.72
N ASP A 85 -14.54 0.87 1.99
CA ASP A 85 -15.59 0.96 0.96
C ASP A 85 -15.26 2.02 -0.10
N LEU A 86 -14.73 3.16 0.34
CA LEU A 86 -14.32 4.25 -0.55
C LEU A 86 -13.07 3.86 -1.35
N LEU A 87 -12.16 3.11 -0.74
CA LEU A 87 -10.96 2.61 -1.42
C LEU A 87 -11.35 1.69 -2.58
N CYS A 88 -12.23 0.72 -2.33
CA CYS A 88 -12.70 -0.20 -3.36
C CYS A 88 -13.27 0.56 -4.56
N LEU A 89 -14.05 1.62 -4.32
CA LEU A 89 -14.60 2.47 -5.37
C LEU A 89 -13.51 3.23 -6.15
N ILE A 90 -12.49 3.75 -5.47
CA ILE A 90 -11.40 4.50 -6.12
C ILE A 90 -10.49 3.57 -6.92
N LEU A 91 -10.08 2.44 -6.34
CA LEU A 91 -9.25 1.45 -7.03
C LEU A 91 -9.97 0.91 -8.26
N GLN A 92 -11.26 0.57 -8.16
CA GLN A 92 -12.04 0.17 -9.34
C GLN A 92 -12.05 1.23 -10.44
N ARG A 93 -12.12 2.52 -10.09
CA ARG A 93 -12.08 3.61 -11.07
C ARG A 93 -10.71 3.75 -11.73
N ILE A 94 -9.63 3.72 -10.95
CA ILE A 94 -8.25 3.80 -11.46
C ILE A 94 -7.96 2.63 -12.39
N LEU A 95 -8.28 1.41 -11.93
CA LEU A 95 -8.10 0.18 -12.69
C LEU A 95 -8.85 0.20 -14.02
N ARG A 96 -10.11 0.64 -14.02
CA ARG A 96 -10.89 0.82 -15.26
C ARG A 96 -10.28 1.86 -16.19
N ALA A 97 -9.81 2.99 -15.66
CA ALA A 97 -9.18 4.05 -16.45
C ALA A 97 -7.88 3.58 -17.13
N GLU A 98 -7.15 2.67 -16.48
CA GLU A 98 -5.94 2.05 -17.02
C GLU A 98 -6.20 0.84 -17.92
N GLY A 99 -7.48 0.51 -18.20
CA GLY A 99 -7.86 -0.67 -18.98
C GLY A 99 -7.49 -2.00 -18.31
N LYS A 100 -7.26 -1.98 -17.00
CA LYS A 100 -6.90 -3.16 -16.19
C LYS A 100 -8.16 -3.73 -15.54
N ASP A 101 -8.58 -4.92 -15.98
CA ASP A 101 -9.59 -5.73 -15.28
C ASP A 101 -8.97 -6.45 -14.08
N VAL A 102 -8.57 -5.69 -13.06
CA VAL A 102 -8.13 -6.26 -11.78
C VAL A 102 -9.30 -6.23 -10.82
N PHE A 103 -9.83 -7.41 -10.48
CA PHE A 103 -10.69 -7.54 -9.32
C PHE A 103 -9.79 -7.46 -8.08
N PHE A 104 -9.87 -6.35 -7.34
CA PHE A 104 -9.33 -6.34 -5.99
C PHE A 104 -10.19 -7.32 -5.18
N ILE A 105 -9.71 -8.55 -5.02
CA ILE A 105 -10.26 -9.50 -4.06
C ILE A 105 -9.51 -9.19 -2.77
N PRO A 106 -10.14 -8.52 -1.78
CA PRO A 106 -9.50 -8.40 -0.49
C PRO A 106 -9.21 -9.81 -0.01
N LYS A 107 -7.99 -10.09 0.48
CA LYS A 107 -7.66 -11.38 1.12
C LYS A 107 -8.53 -11.69 2.37
N ASN A 108 -9.49 -10.82 2.70
CA ASN A 108 -10.42 -10.89 3.81
C ASN A 108 -11.83 -11.35 3.41
N GLN A 109 -12.01 -12.14 2.35
CA GLN A 109 -13.26 -12.87 2.20
C GLN A 109 -13.16 -14.18 3.00
N PRO A 110 -13.94 -14.37 4.09
CA PRO A 110 -14.08 -15.69 4.66
C PRO A 110 -14.69 -16.61 3.58
N VAL A 111 -14.10 -17.79 3.41
CA VAL A 111 -14.66 -18.89 2.60
C VAL A 111 -15.91 -19.42 3.28
#